data_AF-A0A3L7S2D2-F1
#
_entry.id   AF-A0A3L7S2D2-F1
#
_cell.length_a   1.000
_cell.length_b   1.000
_cell.length_c   1.000
_cell.angle_alpha   90.00
_cell.angle_beta   90.00
_cell.angle_gamma   90.00
#
_symmetry.space_group_name_H-M   'P 1'
#
loop_
_entity.id
_entity.type
_entity.pdbx_description
1 polymer ?
#
loop_
_entity_poly.entity_id
_entity_poly.type
_entity_poly.pdbx_seq_one_letter_code
_entity_poly.pdbx_strand_id
1 'polypeptide(L)'
;MLQSAFAAIFSHRRIPWNQRHHFPVPLAFQYFSLQILFVRTRLMPIRFKCNLCGKALKVDESKAGKQVRCPGCTEVILIPQPEEELVEVEYEYDQQEDQDEEDQDDDNDDRNPYRGPKSEGTAVKKKRSRRDNRPLSSPLKRLGGAFLDGGVVMLVGVIPFLIAIYVDSGQPGSSVSLVFMVIGLLGLLGLGIANLYLMATQSQSIAKWLLKMQVADYEKGGPAGFVKVFLLRGVVNGILGAIPIVGPLYTLVDLCFIFGEEHRCLHDQIAGTKVVDID
;
A
#
# COMPACT_ATOMS: atom_id res chain seq x y z
N MET A 1 -54.83 -30.08 58.04
CA MET A 1 -54.21 -28.98 57.30
C MET A 1 -52.89 -29.50 56.73
N LEU A 2 -52.86 -29.69 55.40
CA LEU A 2 -51.68 -29.78 54.49
C LEU A 2 -50.62 -30.85 54.86
N GLN A 3 -50.49 -32.06 54.30
CA GLN A 3 -50.94 -32.75 53.09
C GLN A 3 -50.63 -32.06 51.75
N SER A 4 -49.34 -32.04 51.38
CA SER A 4 -48.89 -32.11 49.97
C SER A 4 -47.38 -32.42 49.89
N ALA A 5 -47.02 -33.64 50.25
CA ALA A 5 -45.80 -34.30 49.80
C ALA A 5 -46.24 -35.67 49.26
N PHE A 6 -45.75 -36.05 48.08
CA PHE A 6 -46.10 -37.23 47.25
C PHE A 6 -47.09 -37.00 46.09
N ALA A 7 -46.55 -36.56 44.95
CA ALA A 7 -46.81 -36.99 43.56
C ALA A 7 -45.95 -36.09 42.65
N ALA A 8 -45.09 -36.52 41.74
CA ALA A 8 -44.98 -37.77 41.02
C ALA A 8 -43.51 -38.02 40.61
N ILE A 9 -43.08 -39.26 40.84
CA ILE A 9 -41.88 -39.90 40.32
C ILE A 9 -42.20 -40.39 38.89
N PHE A 10 -41.22 -40.26 38.00
CA PHE A 10 -41.13 -40.92 36.69
C PHE A 10 -42.25 -40.65 35.67
N SER A 11 -41.98 -39.72 34.74
CA SER A 11 -42.23 -40.04 33.34
C SER A 11 -40.98 -39.76 32.52
N HIS A 12 -40.38 -40.85 32.04
CA HIS A 12 -39.47 -40.90 30.92
C HIS A 12 -40.07 -40.07 29.77
N ARG A 13 -39.46 -38.94 29.42
CA ARG A 13 -39.48 -38.45 28.04
C ARG A 13 -38.07 -38.05 27.65
N ARG A 14 -37.43 -38.97 26.92
CA ARG A 14 -36.35 -38.63 25.98
C ARG A 14 -36.95 -37.62 25.01
N ILE A 15 -36.55 -36.36 25.10
CA ILE A 15 -36.89 -35.36 24.08
C ILE A 15 -35.75 -35.42 23.06
N PRO A 16 -36.06 -35.78 21.81
CA PRO A 16 -35.06 -36.05 20.79
C PRO A 16 -34.29 -34.79 20.40
N TRP A 17 -32.99 -34.99 20.17
CA TRP A 17 -32.01 -34.05 19.62
C TRP A 17 -32.29 -33.77 18.13
N ASN A 18 -33.51 -33.34 17.81
CA ASN A 18 -33.94 -32.99 16.46
C ASN A 18 -34.87 -31.79 16.47
N GLN A 19 -34.32 -30.62 16.83
CA GLN A 19 -34.75 -29.36 16.25
C GLN A 19 -33.51 -28.58 15.86
N ARG A 20 -33.10 -28.83 14.61
CA ARG A 20 -32.16 -27.99 13.86
C ARG A 20 -32.82 -26.62 13.72
N HIS A 21 -32.40 -25.66 14.53
CA HIS A 21 -32.57 -24.26 14.15
C HIS A 21 -31.60 -24.01 13.00
N HIS A 22 -32.13 -24.21 11.79
CA HIS A 22 -31.59 -23.69 10.55
C HIS A 22 -31.44 -22.18 10.72
N PHE A 23 -30.24 -21.74 11.10
CA PHE A 23 -29.81 -20.38 10.81
C PHE A 23 -29.77 -20.25 9.28
N PRO A 24 -30.56 -19.36 8.66
CA PRO A 24 -30.42 -19.09 7.25
C PRO A 24 -29.07 -18.40 7.05
N VAL A 25 -28.11 -19.18 6.56
CA VAL A 25 -26.91 -18.66 5.92
C VAL A 25 -27.39 -17.65 4.87
N PRO A 26 -27.02 -16.36 4.95
CA PRO A 26 -27.48 -15.40 3.97
C PRO A 26 -27.00 -15.85 2.59
N LEU A 27 -27.96 -16.02 1.69
CA LEU A 27 -27.85 -16.31 0.25
C LEU A 27 -27.07 -15.24 -0.54
N ALA A 28 -26.16 -14.50 0.09
CA ALA A 28 -25.22 -13.60 -0.57
C ALA A 28 -24.02 -14.37 -1.17
N PHE A 29 -23.86 -15.66 -0.85
CA PHE A 29 -22.77 -16.51 -1.33
C PHE A 29 -22.97 -17.10 -2.74
N GLN A 30 -24.09 -16.78 -3.43
CA GLN A 30 -24.43 -17.40 -4.71
C GLN A 30 -24.47 -16.45 -5.91
N TYR A 31 -24.11 -15.17 -5.74
CA TYR A 31 -24.16 -14.17 -6.83
C TYR A 31 -22.82 -13.50 -7.18
N PHE A 32 -21.71 -13.85 -6.55
CA PHE A 32 -20.41 -13.21 -6.83
C PHE A 32 -19.33 -14.17 -7.37
N SER A 33 -19.74 -15.21 -8.10
CA SER A 33 -18.84 -16.12 -8.81
C SER A 33 -18.58 -15.76 -10.28
N LEU A 34 -18.92 -14.56 -10.77
CA LEU A 34 -18.80 -14.23 -12.21
C LEU A 34 -18.32 -12.81 -12.58
N GLN A 35 -17.80 -11.99 -11.66
CA GLN A 35 -17.42 -10.59 -11.94
C GLN A 35 -15.94 -10.23 -11.66
N ILE A 36 -15.02 -11.20 -11.57
CA ILE A 36 -13.56 -10.95 -11.39
C ILE A 36 -12.73 -11.37 -12.62
N LEU A 37 -13.37 -11.74 -13.74
CA LEU A 37 -12.70 -12.00 -15.03
C LEU A 37 -13.00 -10.95 -16.12
N PHE A 38 -13.24 -9.70 -15.73
CA PHE A 38 -13.30 -8.59 -16.69
C PHE A 38 -12.43 -7.42 -16.22
N VAL A 39 -11.14 -7.69 -16.03
CA VAL A 39 -10.15 -6.73 -16.53
C VAL A 39 -10.39 -6.69 -18.04
N ARG A 40 -11.26 -5.79 -18.50
CA ARG A 40 -11.26 -5.36 -19.90
C ARG A 40 -9.86 -4.80 -20.12
N THR A 41 -8.96 -5.61 -20.66
CA THR A 41 -7.79 -5.11 -21.37
C THR A 41 -8.34 -4.13 -22.38
N ARG A 42 -8.19 -2.83 -22.10
CA ARG A 42 -8.47 -1.80 -23.09
C ARG A 42 -7.38 -1.96 -24.14
N LEU A 43 -7.61 -2.84 -25.11
CA LEU A 43 -6.80 -2.93 -26.32
C LEU A 43 -6.82 -1.53 -26.94
N MET A 44 -5.66 -0.89 -26.96
CA MET A 44 -5.54 0.43 -27.56
C MET A 44 -5.46 0.23 -29.08
N PRO A 45 -6.35 0.84 -29.87
CA PRO A 45 -6.33 0.64 -31.30
C PRO A 45 -5.18 1.43 -31.93
N ILE A 46 -4.30 0.75 -32.66
CA ILE A 46 -3.29 1.36 -33.52
C ILE A 46 -4.00 1.97 -34.73
N ARG A 47 -3.76 3.26 -34.98
CA ARG A 47 -4.30 3.98 -36.14
C ARG A 47 -3.15 4.33 -37.06
N PHE A 48 -3.22 3.88 -38.31
CA PHE A 48 -2.20 4.17 -39.32
C PHE A 48 -2.84 4.30 -40.71
N LYS A 49 -2.12 4.86 -41.67
CA LYS A 49 -2.59 4.99 -43.06
C LYS A 49 -1.94 3.93 -43.93
N CYS A 50 -2.72 3.37 -44.86
CA CYS A 50 -2.16 2.51 -45.90
C CYS A 50 -1.20 3.34 -46.78
N ASN A 51 0.02 2.84 -46.99
CA ASN A 51 1.06 3.47 -47.80
C ASN A 51 0.74 3.55 -49.31
N LEU A 52 -0.27 2.79 -49.79
CA LEU A 52 -0.61 2.73 -51.21
C LEU A 52 -1.85 3.53 -51.58
N CYS A 53 -2.97 3.35 -50.85
CA CYS A 53 -4.22 4.04 -51.14
C CYS A 53 -4.54 5.19 -50.18
N GLY A 54 -3.71 5.42 -49.15
CA GLY A 54 -3.90 6.50 -48.18
C GLY A 54 -5.06 6.30 -47.19
N LYS A 55 -5.80 5.18 -47.27
CA LYS A 55 -6.94 4.89 -46.38
C LYS A 55 -6.48 4.76 -44.93
N ALA A 56 -7.15 5.48 -44.03
CA ALA A 56 -6.92 5.36 -42.59
C ALA A 56 -7.50 4.05 -42.07
N LEU A 57 -6.67 3.25 -41.40
CA LEU A 57 -7.00 1.96 -40.84
C LEU A 57 -6.84 2.00 -39.32
N LYS A 58 -7.71 1.25 -38.64
CA LYS A 58 -7.74 1.11 -37.19
C LYS A 58 -7.68 -0.38 -36.89
N VAL A 59 -6.63 -0.81 -36.20
CA VAL A 59 -6.38 -2.23 -35.92
C VAL A 59 -5.98 -2.40 -34.45
N ASP A 60 -6.36 -3.52 -33.85
CA ASP A 60 -5.99 -3.84 -32.47
C ASP A 60 -4.47 -4.05 -32.32
N GLU A 61 -3.93 -3.64 -31.17
CA GLU A 61 -2.51 -3.77 -30.82
C GLU A 61 -2.00 -5.22 -30.85
N SER A 62 -2.88 -6.21 -30.64
CA SER A 62 -2.57 -7.65 -30.77
C SER A 62 -2.17 -8.09 -32.19
N LYS A 63 -2.36 -7.20 -33.17
CA LYS A 63 -1.96 -7.40 -34.57
C LYS A 63 -0.74 -6.55 -34.96
N ALA A 64 -0.10 -5.85 -34.02
CA ALA A 64 1.15 -5.15 -34.27
C ALA A 64 2.20 -6.10 -34.87
N GLY A 65 2.83 -5.71 -35.98
CA GLY A 65 3.82 -6.50 -36.72
C GLY A 65 3.27 -7.65 -37.56
N LYS A 66 1.94 -7.85 -37.63
CA LYS A 66 1.34 -8.82 -38.54
C LYS A 66 1.03 -8.19 -39.90
N GLN A 67 1.02 -9.02 -40.95
CA GLN A 67 0.58 -8.63 -42.28
C GLN A 67 -0.94 -8.75 -42.41
N VAL A 68 -1.59 -7.70 -42.92
CA VAL A 68 -3.04 -7.65 -43.12
C VAL A 68 -3.37 -7.09 -44.51
N ARG A 69 -4.49 -7.50 -45.11
CA ARG A 69 -4.94 -6.92 -46.38
C ARG A 69 -5.68 -5.60 -46.14
N CYS A 70 -5.34 -4.58 -46.93
CA CYS A 70 -6.03 -3.30 -46.89
C CYS A 70 -7.43 -3.42 -47.51
N PRO A 71 -8.52 -3.02 -46.83
CA PRO A 71 -9.88 -3.02 -47.40
C PRO A 71 -10.13 -1.93 -48.44
N GLY A 72 -9.13 -1.08 -48.74
CA GLY A 72 -9.21 -0.06 -49.78
C GLY A 72 -8.65 -0.54 -51.13
N CYS A 73 -7.46 -1.12 -51.12
CA CYS A 73 -6.73 -1.52 -52.33
C CYS A 73 -6.41 -3.02 -52.41
N THR A 74 -6.83 -3.82 -51.43
CA THR A 74 -6.57 -5.28 -51.33
C THR A 74 -5.10 -5.66 -51.11
N GLU A 75 -4.17 -4.70 -51.14
CA GLU A 75 -2.74 -4.96 -50.95
C GLU A 75 -2.40 -5.40 -49.52
N VAL A 76 -1.40 -6.27 -49.40
CA VAL A 76 -0.91 -6.77 -48.10
C VAL A 76 0.03 -5.73 -47.47
N ILE A 77 -0.33 -5.22 -46.30
CA ILE A 77 0.41 -4.19 -45.56
C ILE A 77 0.83 -4.68 -44.17
N LEU A 78 1.98 -4.23 -43.69
CA LEU A 78 2.52 -4.55 -42.36
C LEU A 78 2.00 -3.53 -41.33
N ILE A 79 1.48 -4.02 -40.20
CA ILE A 79 1.05 -3.14 -39.10
C ILE A 79 2.29 -2.65 -38.33
N PRO A 80 2.48 -1.33 -38.15
CA PRO A 80 3.63 -0.79 -37.43
C PRO A 80 3.61 -1.28 -35.99
N GLN A 81 4.76 -1.78 -35.52
CA GLN A 81 5.00 -2.01 -34.10
C GLN A 81 5.51 -0.70 -33.49
N PRO A 82 5.06 -0.31 -32.28
CA PRO A 82 5.78 0.69 -31.53
C PRO A 82 7.20 0.17 -31.31
N GLU A 83 8.18 0.88 -31.83
CA GLU A 83 9.59 0.59 -31.59
C GLU A 83 9.83 0.84 -30.10
N GLU A 84 10.10 -0.22 -29.33
CA GLU A 84 10.66 -0.07 -27.99
C GLU A 84 12.03 0.57 -28.20
N GLU A 85 12.09 1.89 -28.01
CA GLU A 85 13.32 2.66 -28.05
C GLU A 85 14.18 2.17 -26.88
N LEU A 86 15.02 1.18 -27.15
CA LEU A 86 16.13 0.78 -26.30
C LEU A 86 17.08 1.98 -26.25
N VAL A 87 16.81 2.90 -25.33
CA VAL A 87 17.79 3.88 -24.93
C VAL A 87 18.89 3.08 -24.23
N GLU A 88 19.96 2.79 -24.97
CA GLU A 88 21.24 2.41 -24.39
C GLU A 88 21.69 3.58 -23.51
N VAL A 89 21.30 3.52 -22.23
CA VAL A 89 21.88 4.38 -21.22
C VAL A 89 23.26 3.81 -20.96
N GLU A 90 24.26 4.46 -21.54
CA GLU A 90 25.66 4.25 -21.19
C GLU A 90 25.77 4.43 -19.66
N TYR A 91 26.02 3.32 -18.95
CA TYR A 91 26.21 3.34 -17.50
C TYR A 91 27.60 3.89 -17.21
N GLU A 92 27.70 5.20 -17.02
CA GLU A 92 28.85 5.82 -16.39
C GLU A 92 28.84 5.40 -14.91
N TYR A 93 29.80 4.52 -14.54
CA TYR A 93 30.08 4.19 -13.15
C TYR A 93 30.71 5.43 -12.50
N ASP A 94 29.92 6.26 -11.84
CA ASP A 94 30.43 7.31 -10.96
C ASP A 94 31.04 6.63 -9.72
N GLN A 95 32.36 6.44 -9.75
CA GLN A 95 33.18 6.30 -8.57
C GLN A 95 33.33 7.71 -7.97
N GLN A 96 32.52 8.04 -6.98
CA GLN A 96 32.85 9.16 -6.10
C GLN A 96 33.18 8.60 -4.72
N GLU A 97 34.49 8.47 -4.55
CA GLU A 97 35.19 8.38 -3.28
C GLU A 97 34.78 9.55 -2.39
N ASP A 98 34.62 9.24 -1.11
CA ASP A 98 34.46 10.20 -0.03
C ASP A 98 35.64 11.19 -0.03
N GLN A 99 35.40 12.44 -0.37
CA GLN A 99 36.29 13.55 -0.01
C GLN A 99 35.45 14.74 0.44
N ASP A 100 35.37 14.86 1.76
CA ASP A 100 35.21 16.14 2.45
C ASP A 100 36.35 17.06 2.00
N GLU A 101 36.12 18.00 1.08
CA GLU A 101 37.09 19.07 0.82
C GLU A 101 36.40 20.33 0.27
N GLU A 102 36.38 21.33 1.16
CA GLU A 102 36.39 22.80 1.02
C GLU A 102 36.04 23.46 -0.33
N ASP A 103 35.11 24.42 -0.22
CA ASP A 103 34.78 25.43 -1.22
C ASP A 103 36.04 26.16 -1.76
N GLN A 104 36.37 25.94 -3.03
CA GLN A 104 37.13 26.88 -3.86
C GLN A 104 36.49 26.98 -5.24
N ASP A 105 35.79 28.10 -5.47
CA ASP A 105 35.29 28.52 -6.77
C ASP A 105 36.47 28.90 -7.68
N ASP A 106 36.93 27.98 -8.54
CA ASP A 106 37.88 28.29 -9.61
C ASP A 106 37.11 28.51 -10.93
N ASP A 107 36.82 29.79 -11.20
CA ASP A 107 36.30 30.30 -12.47
C ASP A 107 37.32 30.09 -13.60
N ASN A 108 37.19 29.00 -14.38
CA ASN A 108 37.87 28.89 -15.67
C ASN A 108 37.14 27.99 -16.69
N ASP A 109 35.87 28.27 -16.99
CA ASP A 109 35.09 27.64 -18.09
C ASP A 109 34.95 28.55 -19.34
N ASP A 110 35.90 29.49 -19.54
CA ASP A 110 35.86 30.39 -20.70
C ASP A 110 36.68 29.89 -21.90
N ARG A 111 37.33 28.72 -21.80
CA ARG A 111 38.21 28.20 -22.87
C ARG A 111 37.70 26.96 -23.60
N ASN A 112 36.39 26.69 -23.63
CA ASN A 112 35.86 25.60 -24.46
C ASN A 112 35.60 26.06 -25.91
N PRO A 113 36.45 25.69 -26.90
CA PRO A 113 36.36 26.19 -28.28
C PRO A 113 35.20 25.58 -29.09
N TYR A 114 34.50 24.59 -28.53
CA TYR A 114 33.36 23.91 -29.14
C TYR A 114 31.99 24.41 -28.62
N ARG A 115 31.94 25.55 -27.90
CA ARG A 115 30.67 26.09 -27.39
C ARG A 115 29.87 26.73 -28.53
N GLY A 116 28.77 26.08 -28.92
CA GLY A 116 27.80 26.64 -29.86
C GLY A 116 27.12 27.91 -29.33
N PRO A 117 26.54 28.76 -30.22
CA PRO A 117 25.90 30.01 -29.82
C PRO A 117 24.74 29.73 -28.85
N LYS A 118 24.78 30.37 -27.68
CA LYS A 118 23.69 30.30 -26.68
C LYS A 118 22.48 31.01 -27.28
N SER A 119 21.53 30.25 -27.83
CA SER A 119 20.22 30.79 -28.17
C SER A 119 19.53 31.27 -26.89
N GLU A 120 19.06 32.53 -26.89
CA GLU A 120 18.25 33.14 -25.82
C GLU A 120 16.85 32.51 -25.80
N GLY A 121 16.79 31.22 -25.48
CA GLY A 121 15.56 30.55 -25.08
C GLY A 121 15.32 30.83 -23.61
N THR A 122 14.12 31.30 -23.25
CA THR A 122 13.66 31.36 -21.86
C THR A 122 13.87 30.00 -21.20
N ALA A 123 14.93 29.89 -20.38
CA ALA A 123 15.26 28.68 -19.67
C ALA A 123 14.15 28.39 -18.66
N VAL A 124 13.20 27.52 -19.04
CA VAL A 124 12.31 26.87 -18.09
C VAL A 124 13.23 26.07 -17.18
N LYS A 125 13.50 26.60 -15.97
CA LYS A 125 14.18 25.86 -14.90
C LYS A 125 13.32 24.64 -14.57
N LYS A 126 13.58 23.51 -15.26
CA LYS A 126 13.09 22.20 -14.84
C LYS A 126 13.73 21.98 -13.47
N LYS A 127 12.95 22.10 -12.39
CA LYS A 127 13.38 21.65 -11.06
C LYS A 127 13.69 20.17 -11.20
N ARG A 128 14.97 19.81 -11.39
CA ARG A 128 15.45 18.45 -11.20
C ARG A 128 15.18 18.13 -9.73
N SER A 129 14.19 17.28 -9.46
CA SER A 129 13.93 16.76 -8.13
C SER A 129 15.21 16.07 -7.67
N ARG A 130 15.87 16.62 -6.66
CA ARG A 130 17.04 16.01 -6.02
C ARG A 130 16.59 14.64 -5.53
N ARG A 131 17.01 13.56 -6.22
CA ARG A 131 16.65 12.19 -5.86
C ARG A 131 17.20 11.93 -4.47
N ASP A 132 16.32 11.56 -3.54
CA ASP A 132 16.69 11.30 -2.15
C ASP A 132 17.56 10.04 -2.08
N ASN A 133 18.85 10.21 -1.83
CA ASN A 133 19.85 9.13 -1.81
C ASN A 133 19.95 8.41 -0.45
N ARG A 134 19.08 8.70 0.53
CA ARG A 134 19.08 7.96 1.80
C ARG A 134 18.82 6.46 1.56
N PRO A 135 19.56 5.57 2.25
CA PRO A 135 19.40 4.13 2.08
C PRO A 135 17.97 3.71 2.40
N LEU A 136 17.40 2.87 1.54
CA LEU A 136 16.09 2.30 1.79
C LEU A 136 16.18 1.30 2.94
N SER A 137 15.24 1.42 3.88
CA SER A 137 15.15 0.49 5.01
C SER A 137 14.86 -0.94 4.54
N SER A 138 15.55 -1.91 5.13
CA SER A 138 15.43 -3.32 4.74
C SER A 138 14.04 -3.91 5.05
N PRO A 139 13.57 -4.93 4.31
CA PRO A 139 12.27 -5.58 4.55
C PRO A 139 12.10 -6.09 5.98
N LEU A 140 13.16 -6.65 6.58
CA LEU A 140 13.12 -7.17 7.95
C LEU A 140 12.93 -6.07 9.00
N LYS A 141 13.59 -4.91 8.84
CA LYS A 141 13.40 -3.75 9.74
C LYS A 141 11.96 -3.26 9.67
N ARG A 142 11.39 -3.18 8.47
CA ARG A 142 9.99 -2.77 8.27
C ARG A 142 9.00 -3.76 8.89
N LEU A 143 9.20 -5.06 8.68
CA LEU A 143 8.38 -6.11 9.28
C LEU A 143 8.49 -6.10 10.81
N GLY A 144 9.70 -5.99 11.34
CA GLY A 144 9.95 -5.84 12.77
C GLY A 144 9.27 -4.61 13.36
N GLY A 145 9.26 -3.50 12.63
CA GLY A 145 8.53 -2.29 13.02
C GLY A 145 7.03 -2.52 13.13
N ALA A 146 6.43 -3.21 12.16
CA ALA A 146 5.01 -3.56 12.21
C ALA A 146 4.67 -4.47 13.41
N PHE A 147 5.52 -5.45 13.71
CA PHE A 147 5.36 -6.31 14.89
C PHE A 147 5.51 -5.54 16.21
N LEU A 148 6.44 -4.59 16.29
CA LEU A 148 6.62 -3.75 17.48
C LEU A 148 5.44 -2.78 17.67
N ASP A 149 5.00 -2.09 16.61
CA ASP A 149 3.82 -1.21 16.67
C ASP A 149 2.57 -2.01 17.08
N GLY A 150 2.37 -3.20 16.50
CA GLY A 150 1.29 -4.11 16.87
C GLY A 150 1.41 -4.63 18.31
N GLY A 151 2.62 -5.00 18.74
CA GLY A 151 2.90 -5.49 20.08
C GLY A 151 2.60 -4.46 21.17
N VAL A 152 2.95 -3.18 20.93
CA VAL A 152 2.63 -2.08 21.86
C VAL A 152 1.11 -1.91 22.00
N VAL A 153 0.36 -1.92 20.88
CA VAL A 153 -1.10 -1.85 20.90
C VAL A 153 -1.72 -3.06 21.60
N MET A 154 -1.17 -4.26 21.35
CA MET A 154 -1.62 -5.48 22.01
C MET A 154 -1.41 -5.41 23.52
N LEU A 155 -0.23 -4.98 23.98
CA LEU A 155 0.12 -4.95 25.40
C LEU A 155 -0.66 -3.89 26.19
N VAL A 156 -0.77 -2.68 25.65
CA VAL A 156 -1.36 -1.54 26.38
C VAL A 156 -2.88 -1.48 26.20
N GLY A 157 -3.40 -1.92 25.06
CA GLY A 157 -4.81 -1.84 24.74
C GLY A 157 -5.53 -3.18 24.87
N VAL A 158 -5.11 -4.15 24.05
CA VAL A 158 -5.86 -5.39 23.87
C VAL A 158 -5.77 -6.32 25.08
N ILE A 159 -4.59 -6.50 25.68
CA ILE A 159 -4.41 -7.40 26.82
C ILE A 159 -5.23 -6.96 28.04
N PRO A 160 -5.19 -5.70 28.51
CA PRO A 160 -6.06 -5.24 29.60
C PRO A 160 -7.53 -5.43 29.26
N PHE A 161 -7.93 -5.18 28.01
CA PHE A 161 -9.30 -5.37 27.55
C PHE A 161 -9.74 -6.85 27.55
N LEU A 162 -8.87 -7.78 27.12
CA LEU A 162 -9.11 -9.21 27.19
C LEU A 162 -9.18 -9.72 28.63
N ILE A 163 -8.31 -9.21 29.52
CA ILE A 163 -8.37 -9.51 30.95
C ILE A 163 -9.70 -9.04 31.54
N ALA A 164 -10.16 -7.84 31.18
CA ALA A 164 -11.45 -7.32 31.63
C ALA A 164 -12.61 -8.26 31.21
N ILE A 165 -12.66 -8.67 29.94
CA ILE A 165 -13.68 -9.61 29.43
C ILE A 165 -13.61 -10.96 30.15
N TYR A 166 -12.42 -11.50 30.35
CA TYR A 166 -12.23 -12.78 31.04
C TYR A 166 -12.71 -12.70 32.50
N VAL A 167 -12.33 -11.66 33.23
CA VAL A 167 -12.78 -11.45 34.62
C VAL A 167 -14.29 -11.26 34.71
N ASP A 168 -14.88 -10.48 33.80
CA ASP A 168 -16.34 -10.26 33.77
C ASP A 168 -17.13 -11.55 33.49
N SER A 169 -16.58 -12.45 32.68
CA SER A 169 -17.21 -13.75 32.41
C SER A 169 -17.33 -14.65 33.64
N GLY A 170 -16.43 -14.49 34.62
CA GLY A 170 -16.46 -15.22 35.89
C GLY A 170 -17.22 -14.49 37.00
N GLN A 171 -17.11 -13.16 37.05
CA GLN A 171 -17.74 -12.30 38.05
C GLN A 171 -18.27 -11.03 37.38
N PRO A 172 -19.50 -11.07 36.84
CA PRO A 172 -20.05 -9.96 36.07
C PRO A 172 -20.20 -8.71 36.95
N GLY A 173 -19.74 -7.57 36.45
CA GLY A 173 -19.82 -6.29 37.16
C GLY A 173 -18.81 -6.12 38.29
N SER A 174 -17.78 -6.97 38.37
CA SER A 174 -16.70 -6.79 39.34
C SER A 174 -15.94 -5.48 39.10
N SER A 175 -15.57 -4.78 40.18
CA SER A 175 -14.76 -3.57 40.10
C SER A 175 -13.41 -3.82 39.41
N VAL A 176 -12.90 -5.06 39.49
CA VAL A 176 -11.65 -5.49 38.85
C VAL A 176 -11.77 -5.45 37.33
N SER A 177 -12.86 -5.98 36.76
CA SER A 177 -13.13 -5.91 35.32
C SER A 177 -13.19 -4.45 34.83
N LEU A 178 -13.91 -3.59 35.57
CA LEU A 178 -14.03 -2.18 35.24
C LEU A 178 -12.66 -1.48 35.21
N VAL A 179 -11.79 -1.73 36.19
CA VAL A 179 -10.45 -1.14 36.23
C VAL A 179 -9.63 -1.52 35.00
N PHE A 180 -9.59 -2.80 34.62
CA PHE A 180 -8.87 -3.24 33.42
C PHE A 180 -9.47 -2.69 32.12
N MET A 181 -10.80 -2.56 32.05
CA MET A 181 -11.48 -1.95 30.91
C MET A 181 -11.11 -0.46 30.76
N VAL A 182 -11.13 0.29 31.86
CA VAL A 182 -10.75 1.72 31.87
C VAL A 182 -9.26 1.89 31.52
N ILE A 183 -8.37 1.06 32.09
CA ILE A 183 -6.94 1.08 31.75
C ILE A 183 -6.73 0.79 30.27
N GLY A 184 -7.39 -0.24 29.72
CA GLY A 184 -7.29 -0.58 28.30
C GLY A 184 -7.80 0.53 27.39
N LEU A 185 -8.94 1.15 27.74
CA LEU A 185 -9.53 2.26 26.98
C LEU A 185 -8.63 3.51 27.02
N LEU A 186 -8.18 3.92 28.21
CA LEU A 186 -7.27 5.06 28.37
C LEU A 186 -5.92 4.79 27.70
N GLY A 187 -5.42 3.56 27.77
CA GLY A 187 -4.20 3.12 27.09
C GLY A 187 -4.32 3.22 25.57
N LEU A 188 -5.42 2.72 24.98
CA LEU A 188 -5.71 2.85 23.55
C LEU A 188 -5.85 4.31 23.11
N LEU A 189 -6.60 5.12 23.86
CA LEU A 189 -6.76 6.54 23.57
C LEU A 189 -5.43 7.28 23.64
N GLY A 190 -4.66 7.06 24.70
CA GLY A 190 -3.35 7.68 24.90
C GLY A 190 -2.36 7.31 23.79
N LEU A 191 -2.26 6.02 23.44
CA LEU A 191 -1.43 5.57 22.33
C LEU A 191 -1.91 6.10 20.98
N GLY A 192 -3.22 6.16 20.75
CA GLY A 192 -3.79 6.72 19.53
C GLY A 192 -3.43 8.20 19.35
N ILE A 193 -3.55 8.99 20.42
CA ILE A 193 -3.17 10.41 20.42
C ILE A 193 -1.66 10.56 20.22
N ALA A 194 -0.84 9.78 20.91
CA ALA A 194 0.62 9.81 20.76
C ALA A 194 1.05 9.46 19.33
N ASN A 195 0.49 8.40 18.75
CA ASN A 195 0.76 8.00 17.37
C ASN A 195 0.31 9.07 16.37
N LEU A 196 -0.85 9.71 16.61
CA LEU A 196 -1.33 10.80 15.76
C LEU A 196 -0.37 12.00 15.81
N TYR A 197 0.09 12.37 17.01
CA TYR A 197 1.04 13.46 17.21
C TYR A 197 2.39 13.18 16.53
N LEU A 198 2.94 11.98 16.73
CA LEU A 198 4.20 11.53 16.11
C LEU A 198 4.11 11.49 14.58
N MET A 199 2.98 11.02 14.03
CA MET A 199 2.78 11.03 12.58
C MET A 199 2.63 12.44 12.02
N ALA A 200 1.91 13.33 12.73
CA ALA A 200 1.67 14.69 12.27
C ALA A 200 2.93 15.56 12.31
N THR A 201 3.83 15.33 13.26
CA THR A 201 5.02 16.16 13.47
C THR A 201 6.28 15.58 12.85
N GLN A 202 6.46 14.26 12.91
CA GLN A 202 7.75 13.61 12.61
C GLN A 202 7.67 12.54 11.53
N SER A 203 6.46 12.20 11.03
CA SER A 203 6.24 11.09 10.09
C SER A 203 6.76 9.75 10.62
N GLN A 204 6.65 9.53 11.94
CA GLN A 204 7.12 8.35 12.64
C GLN A 204 6.00 7.69 13.44
N SER A 205 6.17 6.38 13.69
CA SER A 205 5.48 5.63 14.74
C SER A 205 6.49 5.27 15.83
N ILE A 206 6.02 4.78 16.98
CA ILE A 206 6.88 4.38 18.09
C ILE A 206 7.93 3.36 17.63
N ALA A 207 7.53 2.35 16.85
CA ALA A 207 8.48 1.37 16.34
C ALA A 207 9.43 1.95 15.29
N LYS A 208 8.95 2.87 14.45
CA LYS A 208 9.81 3.56 13.47
C LYS A 208 10.90 4.38 14.15
N TRP A 209 10.54 5.09 15.22
CA TRP A 209 11.50 5.81 16.06
C TRP A 209 12.53 4.85 16.68
N LEU A 210 12.06 3.74 17.25
CA LEU A 210 12.93 2.74 17.88
C LEU A 210 13.90 2.07 16.87
N LEU A 211 13.45 1.84 15.65
CA LEU A 211 14.23 1.20 14.58
C LEU A 211 15.00 2.20 13.70
N LYS A 212 15.00 3.49 14.06
CA LYS A 212 15.62 4.58 13.31
C LYS A 212 15.22 4.61 11.83
N MET A 213 13.93 4.52 11.56
CA MET A 213 13.39 4.58 10.20
C MET A 213 12.32 5.69 10.09
N GLN A 214 12.21 6.32 8.92
CA GLN A 214 11.28 7.44 8.71
C GLN A 214 10.58 7.35 7.35
N VAL A 215 9.34 7.83 7.33
CA VAL A 215 8.58 7.98 6.09
C VAL A 215 8.97 9.30 5.41
N ALA A 216 9.55 9.18 4.22
CA ALA A 216 9.96 10.27 3.36
C ALA A 216 9.07 10.38 2.12
N ASP A 217 8.99 11.60 1.58
CA ASP A 217 8.36 11.87 0.29
C ASP A 217 9.23 11.31 -0.85
N TYR A 218 8.62 10.56 -1.77
CA TYR A 218 9.37 9.90 -2.85
C TYR A 218 9.98 10.89 -3.85
N GLU A 219 9.33 12.02 -4.12
CA GLU A 219 9.78 12.99 -5.12
C GLU A 219 10.68 14.07 -4.51
N LYS A 220 10.35 14.54 -3.30
CA LYS A 220 11.02 15.69 -2.67
C LYS A 220 12.16 15.32 -1.75
N GLY A 221 12.21 14.09 -1.26
CA GLY A 221 13.29 13.61 -0.39
C GLY A 221 13.32 14.17 1.02
N GLY A 222 12.25 14.80 1.48
CA GLY A 222 12.07 15.27 2.85
C GLY A 222 11.07 14.42 3.63
N PRO A 223 10.80 14.75 4.91
CA PRO A 223 9.70 14.13 5.65
C PRO A 223 8.39 14.30 4.87
N ALA A 224 7.62 13.21 4.76
CA ALA A 224 6.37 13.24 4.02
C ALA A 224 5.34 14.17 4.70
N GLY A 225 4.59 14.94 3.90
CA GLY A 225 3.57 15.83 4.45
C GLY A 225 2.43 15.07 5.13
N PHE A 226 1.76 15.70 6.10
CA PHE A 226 0.67 15.11 6.88
C PHE A 226 -0.40 14.42 6.02
N VAL A 227 -0.81 15.03 4.90
CA VAL A 227 -1.83 14.46 4.01
C VAL A 227 -1.38 13.11 3.44
N LYS A 228 -0.11 12.99 3.02
CA LYS A 228 0.42 11.73 2.49
C LYS A 228 0.49 10.65 3.57
N VAL A 229 0.96 11.01 4.78
CA VAL A 229 1.17 10.05 5.87
C VAL A 229 -0.12 9.64 6.56
N PHE A 230 -1.02 10.59 6.84
CA PHE A 230 -2.25 10.32 7.58
C PHE A 230 -3.40 9.94 6.65
N LEU A 231 -3.69 10.75 5.63
CA LEU A 231 -4.87 10.54 4.78
C LEU A 231 -4.64 9.44 3.75
N LEU A 232 -3.64 9.61 2.88
CA LEU A 232 -3.36 8.63 1.80
C LEU A 232 -2.82 7.32 2.37
N ARG A 233 -1.84 7.40 3.28
CA ARG A 233 -1.22 6.20 3.82
C ARG A 233 -2.04 5.55 4.94
N GLY A 234 -2.62 6.33 5.86
CA GLY A 234 -3.39 5.82 6.99
C GLY A 234 -4.85 5.54 6.65
N VAL A 235 -5.62 6.58 6.31
CA VAL A 235 -7.08 6.50 6.14
C VAL A 235 -7.47 5.69 4.91
N VAL A 236 -6.93 6.02 3.73
CA VAL A 236 -7.31 5.33 2.47
C VAL A 236 -6.97 3.84 2.55
N ASN A 237 -5.77 3.51 3.02
CA ASN A 237 -5.38 2.11 3.15
C ASN A 237 -6.08 1.41 4.31
N GLY A 238 -6.41 2.12 5.38
CA GLY A 238 -7.27 1.61 6.44
C GLY A 238 -8.66 1.23 5.93
N ILE A 239 -9.25 2.03 5.04
CA ILE A 239 -10.54 1.72 4.40
C ILE A 239 -10.41 0.49 3.51
N LEU A 240 -9.36 0.39 2.69
CA LEU A 240 -9.11 -0.80 1.86
C LEU A 240 -8.91 -2.06 2.69
N GLY A 241 -8.19 -1.95 3.82
CA GLY A 241 -7.98 -3.04 4.77
C GLY A 241 -9.23 -3.44 5.57
N ALA A 242 -10.18 -2.53 5.78
CA ALA A 242 -11.41 -2.80 6.52
C ALA A 242 -12.43 -3.66 5.76
N ILE A 243 -12.25 -3.85 4.46
CA ILE A 243 -13.16 -4.66 3.64
C ILE A 243 -12.96 -6.15 4.01
N PRO A 244 -13.98 -6.89 4.47
CA PRO A 244 -13.80 -8.24 5.04
C PRO A 244 -13.13 -9.27 4.11
N ILE A 245 -13.36 -9.17 2.80
CA ILE A 245 -12.81 -10.10 1.79
C ILE A 245 -11.59 -9.50 1.08
N VAL A 246 -11.67 -8.21 0.73
CA VAL A 246 -10.60 -7.52 -0.02
C VAL A 246 -9.44 -7.14 0.89
N GLY A 247 -9.69 -6.82 2.16
CA GLY A 247 -8.70 -6.40 3.13
C GLY A 247 -7.59 -7.43 3.37
N PRO A 248 -7.90 -8.71 3.68
CA PRO A 248 -6.88 -9.74 3.84
C PRO A 248 -6.03 -9.94 2.58
N LEU A 249 -6.67 -9.93 1.40
CA LEU A 249 -5.96 -10.01 0.12
C LEU A 249 -5.06 -8.79 -0.10
N TYR A 250 -5.56 -7.58 0.19
CA TYR A 250 -4.81 -6.33 0.11
C TYR A 250 -3.58 -6.38 1.03
N THR A 251 -3.72 -6.83 2.28
CA THR A 251 -2.59 -6.95 3.22
C THR A 251 -1.56 -7.98 2.77
N LEU A 252 -1.98 -9.08 2.14
CA LEU A 252 -1.06 -10.08 1.59
C LEU A 252 -0.29 -9.52 0.40
N VAL A 253 -0.98 -8.83 -0.52
CA VAL A 253 -0.33 -8.18 -1.66
C VAL A 253 0.64 -7.10 -1.18
N ASP A 254 0.22 -6.27 -0.22
CA ASP A 254 1.07 -5.24 0.39
C ASP A 254 2.34 -5.83 1.03
N LEU A 255 2.19 -6.98 1.71
CA LEU A 255 3.30 -7.73 2.28
C LEU A 255 4.18 -8.37 1.21
N CYS A 256 3.65 -8.85 0.09
CA CYS A 256 4.46 -9.38 -1.01
C CYS A 256 5.30 -8.27 -1.68
N PHE A 257 4.74 -7.07 -1.84
CA PHE A 257 5.42 -5.93 -2.45
C PHE A 257 6.60 -5.40 -1.63
N ILE A 258 6.70 -5.76 -0.34
CA ILE A 258 7.89 -5.44 0.49
C ILE A 258 9.17 -6.07 -0.06
N PHE A 259 9.06 -7.21 -0.75
CA PHE A 259 10.17 -7.95 -1.34
C PHE A 259 10.43 -7.57 -2.81
N GLY A 260 9.69 -6.60 -3.34
CA GLY A 260 9.93 -6.07 -4.68
C GLY A 260 11.20 -5.21 -4.75
N GLU A 261 11.67 -4.94 -5.98
CA GLU A 261 12.92 -4.23 -6.27
C GLU A 261 13.02 -2.84 -5.63
N GLU A 262 11.89 -2.15 -5.47
CA GLU A 262 11.86 -0.81 -4.89
C GLU A 262 11.70 -0.81 -3.37
N HIS A 263 11.52 -1.97 -2.73
CA HIS A 263 11.23 -2.10 -1.30
C HIS A 263 10.12 -1.14 -0.82
N ARG A 264 9.09 -0.92 -1.64
CA ARG A 264 7.92 -0.09 -1.33
C ARG A 264 6.70 -0.97 -1.19
N CYS A 265 6.00 -0.85 -0.07
CA CYS A 265 4.69 -1.50 0.09
C CYS A 265 3.65 -0.87 -0.86
N LEU A 266 2.56 -1.57 -1.14
CA LEU A 266 1.48 -1.06 -2.00
C LEU A 266 0.91 0.24 -1.43
N HIS A 267 0.76 0.30 -0.10
CA HIS A 267 0.33 1.51 0.61
C HIS A 267 1.31 2.70 0.46
N ASP A 268 2.61 2.42 0.32
CA ASP A 268 3.67 3.42 0.11
C ASP A 268 3.62 3.99 -1.31
N GLN A 269 3.39 3.13 -2.30
CA GLN A 269 3.23 3.52 -3.70
C GLN A 269 1.98 4.40 -3.88
N ILE A 270 0.85 4.02 -3.27
CA ILE A 270 -0.39 4.82 -3.30
C ILE A 270 -0.19 6.19 -2.68
N ALA A 271 0.56 6.28 -1.58
CA ALA A 271 0.83 7.54 -0.89
C ALA A 271 1.97 8.37 -1.52
N GLY A 272 2.72 7.81 -2.47
CA GLY A 272 3.93 8.43 -3.02
C GLY A 272 4.99 8.68 -1.94
N THR A 273 5.17 7.71 -1.04
CA THR A 273 6.12 7.76 0.08
C THR A 273 7.10 6.59 0.03
N LYS A 274 8.24 6.71 0.71
CA LYS A 274 9.20 5.63 0.94
C LYS A 274 9.68 5.63 2.39
N VAL A 275 10.14 4.47 2.91
CA VAL A 275 10.72 4.40 4.25
C VAL A 275 12.24 4.32 4.15
N VAL A 276 12.91 5.32 4.70
CA VAL A 276 14.37 5.47 4.70
C VAL A 276 14.91 5.23 6.11
N ASP A 277 16.12 4.72 6.20
CA ASP A 277 16.85 4.67 7.47
C ASP A 277 17.37 6.08 7.81
N ILE A 278 17.40 6.42 9.10
CA ILE A 278 18.02 7.63 9.65
C ILE A 278 19.14 7.17 10.58
N ASP A 279 20.30 7.82 10.52
CA ASP A 279 21.43 7.52 11.40
C ASP A 279 21.26 8.10 12.81
#